data_AF-A0A4Z2CJK6-F1
#
_entry.id   AF-A0A4Z2CJK6-F1
#
_cell.length_a   1.000
_cell.length_b   1.000
_cell.length_c   1.000
_cell.angle_alpha   90.00
_cell.angle_beta   90.00
_cell.angle_gamma   90.00
#
_symmetry.space_group_name_H-M   'P 1'
#
loop_
_entity.id
_entity.type
_entity.pdbx_description
1 polymer ?
#
loop_
_entity_poly.entity_id
_entity_poly.type
_entity_poly.pdbx_seq_one_letter_code
_entity_poly.pdbx_strand_id
1 'polypeptide(L)'
;DGDLTLRILLYALIFLVSMIGNLLIIVVLTVNKRMRTVTNTFLLSLAVSDLMMAVFCMPFTLIPSILKNFIFGAAMCKIVSYFMGISVSISTFSLVAIAIERYSAICNPLKSRVWQTRSHAYRVIATTWVLAFLIMIPYPIISHLDSFQGPNNTTAHQCRHKWPIATAEQTWYILLLLVLFAIPGLVMIVAYGLISRELYRGIHFEMSHRKDATVVKNGFDLLCIQR
;
A
#
# COMPACT_ATOMS: atom_id res chain seq x y z
N ASP A 1 22.27 22.93 -8.63
CA ASP A 1 21.75 23.30 -7.30
C ASP A 1 20.25 23.17 -7.15
N GLY A 2 19.43 23.70 -8.08
CA GLY A 2 17.95 23.59 -8.01
C GLY A 2 17.40 22.16 -7.87
N ASP A 3 17.92 21.21 -8.66
CA ASP A 3 17.44 19.81 -8.65
C ASP A 3 17.72 19.08 -7.33
N LEU A 4 18.85 19.38 -6.69
CA LEU A 4 19.21 18.76 -5.41
C LEU A 4 18.33 19.31 -4.28
N THR A 5 18.16 20.62 -4.23
CA THR A 5 17.28 21.29 -3.26
C THR A 5 15.85 20.80 -3.39
N LEU A 6 15.33 20.69 -4.63
CA LEU A 6 14.01 20.15 -4.89
C LEU A 6 13.86 18.71 -4.39
N ARG A 7 14.84 17.83 -4.68
CA ARG A 7 14.83 16.45 -4.19
C ARG A 7 14.81 16.40 -2.66
N ILE A 8 15.65 17.19 -1.99
CA ILE A 8 15.70 17.22 -0.52
C ILE A 8 14.37 17.67 0.07
N LEU A 9 13.78 18.75 -0.46
CA LEU A 9 12.49 19.27 0.01
C LEU A 9 11.37 18.23 -0.18
N LEU A 10 11.31 17.57 -1.34
CA LEU A 10 10.32 16.54 -1.62
C LEU A 10 10.48 15.33 -0.69
N TYR A 11 11.71 14.82 -0.51
CA TYR A 11 11.95 13.70 0.39
C TYR A 11 11.62 14.06 1.85
N ALA A 12 11.98 15.26 2.30
CA ALA A 12 11.65 15.74 3.64
C ALA A 12 10.12 15.85 3.84
N LEU A 13 9.41 16.38 2.85
CA LEU A 13 7.95 16.48 2.88
C LEU A 13 7.30 15.09 2.93
N ILE A 14 7.70 14.18 2.04
CA ILE A 14 7.17 12.80 1.99
C ILE A 14 7.47 12.08 3.31
N PHE A 15 8.67 12.24 3.85
CA PHE A 15 9.05 11.65 5.13
C PHE A 15 8.18 12.17 6.28
N LEU A 16 8.00 13.49 6.40
CA LEU A 16 7.19 14.08 7.46
C LEU A 16 5.72 13.67 7.35
N VAL A 17 5.15 13.71 6.15
CA VAL A 17 3.76 13.30 5.91
C VAL A 17 3.58 11.81 6.22
N SER A 18 4.50 10.96 5.76
CA SER A 18 4.45 9.52 6.02
C SER A 18 4.57 9.22 7.52
N MET A 19 5.52 9.85 8.22
CA MET A 19 5.72 9.65 9.65
C MET A 19 4.50 10.10 10.46
N ILE A 20 4.05 11.34 10.26
CA ILE A 20 2.94 11.91 11.04
C ILE A 20 1.64 11.18 10.71
N GLY A 21 1.34 10.97 9.43
CA GLY A 21 0.11 10.34 8.97
C GLY A 21 -0.02 8.89 9.44
N ASN A 22 1.01 8.07 9.21
CA ASN A 22 0.95 6.65 9.58
C ASN A 22 1.02 6.45 11.10
N LEU A 23 1.77 7.29 11.83
CA LEU A 23 1.76 7.25 13.29
C LEU A 23 0.39 7.62 13.86
N LEU A 24 -0.26 8.65 13.31
CA LEU A 24 -1.61 9.02 13.71
C LEU A 24 -2.61 7.87 13.50
N ILE A 25 -2.55 7.19 12.35
CA ILE A 25 -3.39 6.01 12.06
C ILE A 25 -3.17 4.94 13.14
N ILE A 26 -1.92 4.62 13.47
CA ILE A 26 -1.60 3.62 14.50
C ILE A 26 -2.17 4.03 15.86
N VAL A 27 -1.95 5.28 16.29
CA VAL A 27 -2.43 5.78 17.59
C VAL A 27 -3.96 5.72 17.66
N VAL A 28 -4.64 6.26 16.64
CA VAL A 28 -6.09 6.35 16.61
C VAL A 28 -6.75 4.97 16.63
N LEU A 29 -6.21 4.01 15.87
CA LEU A 29 -6.77 2.66 15.79
C LEU A 29 -6.42 1.78 17.02
N THR A 30 -5.28 2.02 17.67
CA THR A 30 -4.89 1.25 18.86
C THR A 30 -5.62 1.71 20.12
N VAL A 31 -5.79 3.03 20.30
CA VAL A 31 -6.48 3.66 21.43
C VAL A 31 -7.99 3.42 21.35
N ASN A 32 -8.61 3.59 20.19
CA ASN A 32 -10.05 3.46 20.07
C ASN A 32 -10.48 2.00 19.80
N LYS A 33 -10.75 1.25 20.87
CA LYS A 33 -11.23 -0.14 20.79
C LYS A 33 -12.51 -0.31 19.95
N ARG A 34 -13.37 0.71 19.87
CA ARG A 34 -14.60 0.67 19.05
C ARG A 34 -14.30 0.67 17.55
N MET A 35 -13.13 1.17 17.14
CA MET A 35 -12.68 1.19 15.75
C MET A 35 -11.88 -0.06 15.34
N ARG A 36 -11.87 -1.14 16.14
CA ARG A 36 -11.20 -2.38 15.74
C ARG A 36 -12.05 -3.17 14.75
N THR A 37 -12.19 -2.73 13.51
CA THR A 37 -12.88 -3.48 12.45
C THR A 37 -11.89 -4.31 11.64
N VAL A 38 -12.39 -5.20 10.78
CA VAL A 38 -11.55 -5.98 9.85
C VAL A 38 -10.73 -5.05 8.96
N THR A 39 -11.37 -4.07 8.31
CA THR A 39 -10.68 -3.06 7.50
C THR A 39 -9.59 -2.33 8.27
N ASN A 40 -9.89 -1.90 9.50
CA ASN A 40 -8.96 -1.11 10.30
C ASN A 40 -7.74 -1.94 10.74
N THR A 41 -7.86 -3.26 10.80
CA THR A 41 -6.70 -4.14 11.03
C THR A 41 -5.76 -4.15 9.83
N PHE A 42 -6.29 -4.14 8.60
CA PHE A 42 -5.47 -3.99 7.39
C PHE A 42 -4.84 -2.60 7.28
N LEU A 43 -5.58 -1.54 7.64
CA LEU A 43 -5.03 -0.18 7.69
C LEU A 43 -3.88 -0.05 8.69
N LEU A 44 -3.96 -0.74 9.83
CA LEU A 44 -2.88 -0.80 10.80
C LEU A 44 -1.63 -1.49 10.22
N SER A 45 -1.81 -2.62 9.52
CA SER A 45 -0.70 -3.31 8.84
C SER A 45 -0.03 -2.43 7.78
N LEU A 46 -0.83 -1.70 6.99
CA LEU A 46 -0.35 -0.75 6.00
C LEU A 46 0.48 0.37 6.65
N ALA A 47 -0.05 0.98 7.71
CA ALA A 47 0.64 2.05 8.43
C ALA A 47 1.99 1.60 9.04
N VAL A 48 2.05 0.38 9.57
CA VAL A 48 3.32 -0.19 10.08
C VAL A 48 4.33 -0.39 8.94
N SER A 49 3.89 -0.90 7.79
CA SER A 49 4.72 -1.10 6.61
C SER A 49 5.30 0.22 6.06
N ASP A 50 4.47 1.26 6.01
CA ASP A 50 4.85 2.58 5.51
C ASP A 50 5.78 3.32 6.48
N LEU A 51 5.59 3.16 7.80
CA LEU A 51 6.56 3.65 8.80
C LEU A 51 7.90 2.94 8.70
N MET A 52 7.89 1.61 8.47
CA MET A 52 9.11 0.85 8.24
C MET A 52 9.86 1.40 7.01
N MET A 53 9.15 1.73 5.94
CA MET A 53 9.76 2.35 4.76
C MET A 53 10.29 3.77 5.06
N ALA A 54 9.53 4.58 5.78
CA ALA A 54 9.93 5.94 6.13
C ALA A 54 11.20 5.95 6.99
N VAL A 55 11.28 5.09 8.01
CA VAL A 55 12.39 5.04 8.96
C VAL A 55 13.63 4.35 8.37
N PHE A 56 13.46 3.19 7.74
CA PHE A 56 14.59 2.39 7.28
C PHE A 56 15.03 2.67 5.85
N CYS A 57 14.19 3.24 4.99
CA CYS A 57 14.53 3.37 3.57
C CYS A 57 14.82 4.82 3.19
N MET A 58 13.99 5.77 3.60
CA MET A 58 14.12 7.16 3.15
C MET A 58 15.45 7.83 3.56
N PRO A 59 15.90 7.83 4.83
CA PRO A 59 17.15 8.48 5.20
C PRO A 59 18.37 7.80 4.57
N PHE A 60 18.36 6.47 4.51
CA PHE A 60 19.44 5.67 3.95
C PHE A 60 19.50 5.69 2.42
N THR A 61 18.46 6.21 1.75
CA THR A 61 18.47 6.50 0.32
C THR A 61 18.85 7.96 0.05
N LEU A 62 18.36 8.88 0.87
CA LEU A 62 18.59 10.32 0.70
C LEU A 62 20.05 10.70 0.98
N ILE A 63 20.62 10.27 2.11
CA ILE A 63 21.97 10.66 2.53
C ILE A 63 23.01 10.25 1.48
N PRO A 64 23.03 9.00 0.96
CA PRO A 64 23.97 8.61 -0.10
C PRO A 64 23.71 9.31 -1.44
N SER A 65 22.46 9.70 -1.72
CA SER A 65 22.13 10.48 -2.93
C SER A 65 22.73 11.90 -2.87
N ILE A 66 22.78 12.50 -1.68
CA ILE A 66 23.38 13.83 -1.44
C ILE A 66 24.91 13.73 -1.41
N LEU A 67 25.45 12.82 -0.59
CA LEU A 67 26.89 12.66 -0.40
C LEU A 67 27.59 12.00 -1.60
N LYS A 68 26.83 11.46 -2.56
CA LYS A 68 27.32 10.59 -3.65
C LYS A 68 28.14 9.41 -3.13
N ASN A 69 27.92 9.01 -1.87
CA ASN A 69 28.69 8.00 -1.17
C ASN A 69 27.82 7.30 -0.12
N PHE A 70 27.79 5.97 -0.14
CA PHE A 70 27.09 5.15 0.83
C PHE A 70 28.00 4.86 2.03
N ILE A 71 27.85 5.64 3.09
CA ILE A 71 28.73 5.59 4.27
C ILE A 71 28.30 4.58 5.34
N PHE A 72 27.13 3.95 5.21
CA PHE A 72 26.55 3.10 6.27
C PHE A 72 27.06 1.64 6.27
N GLY A 73 27.96 1.29 5.36
CA GLY A 73 28.57 -0.04 5.27
C GLY A 73 27.70 -1.12 4.62
N ALA A 74 28.30 -2.29 4.39
CA ALA A 74 27.67 -3.36 3.60
C ALA A 74 26.42 -3.96 4.26
N ALA A 75 26.40 -4.04 5.60
CA ALA A 75 25.25 -4.55 6.34
C ALA A 75 24.01 -3.68 6.11
N MET A 76 24.14 -2.35 6.21
CA MET A 76 23.02 -1.43 5.97
C MET A 76 22.56 -1.44 4.52
N CYS A 77 23.46 -1.58 3.54
CA CYS A 77 23.07 -1.76 2.13
C CYS A 77 22.10 -2.95 1.96
N LYS A 78 22.40 -4.10 2.60
CA LYS A 78 21.53 -5.29 2.55
C LYS A 78 20.22 -5.09 3.31
N ILE A 79 20.29 -4.55 4.52
CA ILE A 79 19.12 -4.32 5.40
C ILE A 79 18.14 -3.36 4.71
N VAL A 80 18.62 -2.22 4.23
CA VAL A 80 17.79 -1.19 3.60
C VAL A 80 17.12 -1.73 2.34
N SER A 81 17.87 -2.39 1.45
CA SER A 81 17.31 -3.02 0.24
C SER A 81 16.23 -4.05 0.59
N TYR A 82 16.46 -4.88 1.62
CA TYR A 82 15.53 -5.92 2.03
C TYR A 82 14.24 -5.33 2.59
N PHE A 83 14.34 -4.42 3.56
CA PHE A 83 13.17 -3.79 4.17
C PHE A 83 12.39 -2.91 3.19
N MET A 84 13.06 -2.28 2.22
CA MET A 84 12.40 -1.56 1.14
C MET A 84 11.49 -2.48 0.33
N GLY A 85 12.01 -3.64 -0.09
CA GLY A 85 11.22 -4.64 -0.81
C GLY A 85 10.07 -5.20 0.03
N ILE A 86 10.32 -5.50 1.31
CA ILE A 86 9.29 -6.03 2.22
C ILE A 86 8.16 -5.01 2.40
N SER A 87 8.48 -3.75 2.71
CA SER A 87 7.47 -2.71 2.90
C SER A 87 6.59 -2.56 1.66
N VAL A 88 7.18 -2.46 0.47
CA VAL A 88 6.42 -2.35 -0.78
C VAL A 88 5.50 -3.56 -0.96
N SER A 89 6.00 -4.77 -0.69
CA SER A 89 5.20 -5.99 -0.83
C SER A 89 4.04 -6.05 0.15
N ILE A 90 4.27 -5.73 1.42
CA ILE A 90 3.23 -5.71 2.46
C ILE A 90 2.17 -4.66 2.11
N SER A 91 2.58 -3.46 1.71
CA SER A 91 1.65 -2.38 1.36
C SER A 91 0.78 -2.77 0.17
N THR A 92 1.37 -3.31 -0.91
CA THR A 92 0.63 -3.78 -2.08
C THR A 92 -0.37 -4.89 -1.75
N PHE A 93 0.06 -5.94 -1.06
CA PHE A 93 -0.84 -7.05 -0.71
C PHE A 93 -1.93 -6.62 0.29
N SER A 94 -1.62 -5.68 1.19
CA SER A 94 -2.61 -5.10 2.09
C SER A 94 -3.68 -4.30 1.32
N LEU A 95 -3.29 -3.53 0.30
CA LEU A 95 -4.22 -2.81 -0.57
C LEU A 95 -5.17 -3.77 -1.31
N VAL A 96 -4.63 -4.85 -1.87
CA VAL A 96 -5.44 -5.90 -2.51
C VAL A 96 -6.41 -6.55 -1.53
N ALA A 97 -5.94 -6.88 -0.33
CA ALA A 97 -6.78 -7.46 0.71
C ALA A 97 -7.92 -6.51 1.11
N ILE A 98 -7.64 -5.21 1.24
CA ILE A 98 -8.66 -4.17 1.50
C ILE A 98 -9.67 -4.11 0.35
N ALA A 99 -9.24 -4.12 -0.92
CA ALA A 99 -10.17 -4.08 -2.05
C ALA A 99 -11.07 -5.31 -2.12
N ILE A 100 -10.54 -6.51 -1.85
CA ILE A 100 -11.33 -7.75 -1.79
C ILE A 100 -12.31 -7.72 -0.60
N GLU A 101 -11.87 -7.19 0.54
CA GLU A 101 -12.71 -7.00 1.72
C GLU A 101 -13.89 -6.06 1.41
N ARG A 102 -13.61 -4.91 0.79
CA ARG A 102 -14.66 -3.97 0.35
C ARG A 102 -15.59 -4.57 -0.68
N TYR A 103 -15.05 -5.25 -1.68
CA TYR A 103 -15.85 -5.91 -2.71
C TYR A 103 -16.80 -6.95 -2.10
N SER A 104 -16.28 -7.80 -1.20
CA SER A 104 -17.09 -8.82 -0.55
C SER A 104 -18.19 -8.20 0.31
N ALA A 105 -17.89 -7.13 1.06
CA ALA A 105 -18.85 -6.46 1.92
C ALA A 105 -19.99 -5.79 1.14
N ILE A 106 -19.68 -5.17 -0.01
CA ILE A 106 -20.66 -4.40 -0.80
C ILE A 106 -21.43 -5.31 -1.76
N CYS A 107 -20.74 -6.15 -2.53
CA CYS A 107 -21.37 -6.95 -3.58
C CYS A 107 -21.92 -8.29 -3.07
N ASN A 108 -21.47 -8.79 -1.90
CA ASN A 108 -21.88 -10.09 -1.35
C ASN A 108 -22.12 -10.03 0.17
N PRO A 109 -23.07 -9.20 0.65
CA PRO A 109 -23.20 -8.85 2.08
C PRO A 109 -23.47 -10.06 2.99
N LEU A 110 -24.27 -11.04 2.54
CA LEU A 110 -24.60 -12.24 3.34
C LEU A 110 -23.39 -13.15 3.55
N LYS A 111 -22.58 -13.38 2.51
CA LYS A 111 -21.36 -14.19 2.58
C LYS A 111 -20.25 -13.47 3.36
N SER A 112 -20.16 -12.15 3.17
CA SER A 112 -19.22 -11.30 3.89
C SER A 112 -19.40 -11.36 5.40
N ARG A 113 -20.64 -11.32 5.90
CA ARG A 113 -20.93 -11.37 7.34
C ARG A 113 -20.41 -12.63 8.03
N VAL A 114 -20.37 -13.76 7.32
CA VAL A 114 -19.86 -15.04 7.85
C VAL A 114 -18.34 -15.14 7.71
N TRP A 115 -17.77 -14.60 6.64
CA TRP A 115 -16.35 -14.78 6.30
C TRP A 115 -15.43 -13.69 6.88
N GLN A 116 -15.90 -12.45 7.00
CA GLN A 116 -15.12 -11.30 7.46
C GLN A 116 -15.02 -11.22 8.99
N THR A 117 -14.28 -12.17 9.56
CA THR A 117 -13.93 -12.17 10.97
C THR A 117 -12.57 -11.52 11.22
N ARG A 118 -12.36 -10.97 12.41
CA ARG A 118 -11.04 -10.41 12.80
C ARG A 118 -9.94 -11.48 12.76
N SER A 119 -10.24 -12.71 13.16
CA SER A 119 -9.29 -13.83 13.11
C SER A 119 -8.86 -14.13 11.68
N HIS A 120 -9.79 -14.09 10.72
CA HIS A 120 -9.46 -14.21 9.30
C HIS A 120 -8.55 -13.05 8.84
N ALA A 121 -8.86 -11.82 9.23
CA ALA A 121 -8.04 -10.64 8.90
C ALA A 121 -6.60 -10.78 9.42
N TYR A 122 -6.42 -11.18 10.68
CA TYR A 122 -5.09 -11.42 11.25
C TYR A 122 -4.33 -12.55 10.54
N ARG A 123 -5.03 -13.61 10.13
CA ARG A 123 -4.42 -14.68 9.32
C ARG A 123 -3.95 -14.16 7.97
N VAL A 124 -4.77 -13.37 7.27
CA VAL A 124 -4.39 -12.77 5.98
C VAL A 124 -3.17 -11.85 6.15
N ILE A 125 -3.17 -11.00 7.18
CA ILE A 125 -2.02 -10.14 7.47
C ILE A 125 -0.77 -10.99 7.74
N ALA A 126 -0.86 -12.00 8.61
CA ALA A 126 0.28 -12.87 8.90
C ALA A 126 0.81 -13.55 7.63
N THR A 127 -0.07 -14.05 6.75
CA THR A 127 0.35 -14.63 5.47
C THR A 127 0.98 -13.60 4.55
N THR A 128 0.46 -12.37 4.49
CA THR A 128 1.02 -11.27 3.70
C THR A 128 2.44 -10.94 4.15
N TRP A 129 2.66 -10.84 5.47
CA TRP A 129 3.98 -10.57 6.03
C TRP A 129 4.96 -11.69 5.72
N VAL A 130 4.59 -12.94 5.97
CA VAL A 130 5.43 -14.11 5.66
C VAL A 130 5.77 -14.15 4.17
N LEU A 131 4.79 -13.98 3.28
CA LEU A 131 5.03 -13.97 1.84
C LEU A 131 5.95 -12.81 1.42
N ALA A 132 5.78 -11.62 1.98
CA ALA A 132 6.66 -10.49 1.70
C ALA A 132 8.12 -10.77 2.12
N PHE A 133 8.32 -11.34 3.31
CA PHE A 133 9.66 -11.75 3.76
C PHE A 133 10.27 -12.80 2.83
N LEU A 134 9.49 -13.81 2.42
CA LEU A 134 9.92 -14.90 1.54
C LEU A 134 10.26 -14.42 0.13
N ILE A 135 9.39 -13.63 -0.49
CA ILE A 135 9.61 -13.07 -1.84
C ILE A 135 10.87 -12.21 -1.85
N MET A 136 11.16 -11.50 -0.77
CA MET A 136 12.31 -10.58 -0.74
C MET A 136 13.62 -11.25 -0.32
N ILE A 137 13.65 -12.55 0.03
CA ILE A 137 14.88 -13.27 0.47
C ILE A 137 16.10 -13.03 -0.45
N PRO A 138 15.96 -12.97 -1.79
CA PRO A 138 17.12 -12.78 -2.66
C PRO A 138 17.79 -11.40 -2.50
N TYR A 139 17.07 -10.35 -2.07
CA TYR A 139 17.60 -8.99 -1.97
C TYR A 139 18.88 -8.87 -1.13
N PRO A 140 18.94 -9.34 0.13
CA PRO A 140 20.17 -9.26 0.93
C PRO A 140 21.33 -10.10 0.37
N ILE A 141 21.05 -11.08 -0.50
CA ILE A 141 22.07 -11.91 -1.15
C ILE A 141 22.69 -11.14 -2.33
N ILE A 142 21.84 -10.52 -3.16
CA ILE A 142 22.25 -9.77 -4.37
C ILE A 142 22.69 -8.33 -4.06
N SER A 143 22.38 -7.77 -2.89
CA SER A 143 22.81 -6.42 -2.50
C SER A 143 24.28 -6.41 -2.11
N HIS A 144 25.09 -5.74 -2.92
CA HIS A 144 26.53 -5.57 -2.69
C HIS A 144 26.89 -4.11 -2.54
N LEU A 145 27.85 -3.84 -1.66
CA LEU A 145 28.48 -2.54 -1.52
C LEU A 145 29.71 -2.52 -2.42
N ASP A 146 29.66 -1.73 -3.49
CA ASP A 146 30.76 -1.59 -4.44
C ASP A 146 31.53 -0.30 -4.19
N SER A 147 32.85 -0.37 -4.30
CA SER A 147 33.73 0.79 -4.30
C SER A 147 33.98 1.29 -5.73
N PHE A 148 33.94 2.61 -5.94
CA PHE A 148 34.31 3.26 -7.19
C PHE A 148 35.22 4.46 -6.91
N GLN A 149 36.03 4.84 -7.90
CA GLN A 149 36.86 6.03 -7.84
C GLN A 149 35.99 7.28 -8.00
N GLY A 150 35.94 8.10 -6.96
CA GLY A 150 35.25 9.37 -6.96
C GLY A 150 36.03 10.47 -7.70
N PRO A 151 35.46 11.68 -7.83
CA PRO A 151 36.03 12.77 -8.62
C PRO A 151 37.43 13.24 -8.19
N ASN A 152 37.85 12.97 -6.94
CA ASN A 152 39.10 13.44 -6.35
C ASN A 152 40.07 12.31 -5.96
N ASN A 153 40.09 11.18 -6.69
CA ASN A 153 40.80 9.94 -6.29
C ASN A 153 40.37 9.40 -4.90
N THR A 154 39.24 9.86 -4.38
CA THR A 154 38.66 9.35 -3.14
C THR A 154 37.85 8.10 -3.45
N THR A 155 37.97 7.07 -2.62
CA THR A 155 37.14 5.86 -2.77
C THR A 155 35.73 6.17 -2.27
N ALA A 156 34.75 6.06 -3.15
CA ALA A 156 33.33 6.20 -2.82
C ALA A 156 32.64 4.83 -2.92
N HIS A 157 31.54 4.66 -2.20
CA HIS A 157 30.79 3.41 -2.13
C HIS A 157 29.37 3.59 -2.66
N GLN A 158 28.85 2.59 -3.36
CA GLN A 158 27.47 2.53 -3.80
C GLN A 158 26.88 1.14 -3.54
N CYS A 159 25.65 1.12 -3.02
CA CYS A 159 24.87 -0.10 -2.91
C CYS A 159 24.27 -0.44 -4.29
N ARG A 160 24.56 -1.63 -4.83
CA ARG A 160 24.05 -2.11 -6.12
C ARG A 160 23.57 -3.55 -5.99
N HIS A 161 22.52 -3.89 -6.73
CA HIS A 161 22.12 -5.29 -6.90
C HIS A 161 23.01 -5.92 -7.97
N LYS A 162 23.73 -6.99 -7.62
CA LYS A 162 24.53 -7.77 -8.57
C LYS A 162 23.91 -9.14 -8.76
N TRP A 163 23.51 -9.40 -10.00
CA TRP A 163 23.01 -10.70 -10.41
C TRP A 163 24.11 -11.48 -11.11
N PRO A 164 24.19 -12.82 -10.90
CA PRO A 164 25.23 -13.65 -11.52
C PRO A 164 25.05 -13.74 -13.04
N ILE A 165 23.82 -13.64 -13.54
CA ILE A 165 23.47 -13.70 -14.96
C ILE A 165 22.38 -12.68 -15.28
N ALA A 166 22.45 -12.04 -16.46
CA ALA A 166 21.49 -11.01 -16.89
C ALA A 166 20.06 -11.55 -17.02
N THR A 167 19.89 -12.82 -17.40
CA THR A 167 18.58 -13.47 -17.49
C THR A 167 17.90 -13.58 -16.14
N ALA A 168 18.65 -13.83 -15.05
CA ALA A 168 18.10 -13.87 -13.70
C ALA A 168 17.63 -12.49 -13.23
N GLU A 169 18.43 -11.45 -13.50
CA GLU A 169 18.05 -10.06 -13.22
C GLU A 169 16.74 -9.66 -13.90
N GLN A 170 16.65 -9.89 -15.21
CA GLN A 170 15.45 -9.60 -15.99
C GLN A 170 14.24 -10.40 -15.51
N THR A 171 14.43 -11.71 -15.30
CA THR A 171 13.35 -12.58 -14.79
C THR A 171 12.84 -12.11 -13.44
N TRP A 172 13.74 -11.69 -12.55
CA TRP A 172 13.37 -11.18 -11.23
C TRP A 172 12.57 -9.88 -11.31
N TYR A 173 13.02 -8.90 -12.09
CA TYR A 173 12.28 -7.65 -12.24
C TYR A 173 10.92 -7.85 -12.91
N ILE A 174 10.82 -8.74 -13.92
CA ILE A 174 9.53 -9.10 -14.54
C ILE A 174 8.62 -9.77 -13.51
N LEU A 175 9.14 -10.69 -12.71
CA LEU A 175 8.36 -11.36 -11.66
C LEU A 175 7.83 -10.34 -10.64
N LEU A 176 8.69 -9.43 -10.15
CA LEU A 176 8.27 -8.38 -9.22
C LEU A 176 7.25 -7.43 -9.86
N LEU A 177 7.44 -7.05 -11.11
CA LEU A 177 6.48 -6.22 -11.85
C LEU A 177 5.11 -6.91 -11.92
N LEU A 178 5.07 -8.21 -12.21
CA LEU A 178 3.82 -8.95 -12.26
C LEU A 178 3.17 -9.07 -10.88
N VAL A 179 3.94 -9.51 -9.89
CA VAL A 179 3.43 -9.85 -8.55
C VAL A 179 3.10 -8.61 -7.70
N LEU A 180 3.88 -7.53 -7.82
CA LEU A 180 3.73 -6.34 -6.99
C LEU A 180 3.05 -5.17 -7.70
N PHE A 181 2.83 -5.25 -9.01
CA PHE A 181 2.20 -4.16 -9.77
C PHE A 181 1.06 -4.64 -10.67
N ALA A 182 1.34 -5.50 -11.66
CA ALA A 182 0.34 -5.83 -12.69
C ALA A 182 -0.85 -6.63 -12.15
N ILE A 183 -0.60 -7.72 -11.42
CA ILE A 183 -1.66 -8.55 -10.83
C ILE A 183 -2.41 -7.77 -9.75
N PRO A 184 -1.76 -7.12 -8.76
CA PRO A 184 -2.43 -6.27 -7.78
C PRO A 184 -3.27 -5.17 -8.44
N GLY A 185 -2.71 -4.48 -9.43
CA GLY A 185 -3.40 -3.42 -10.16
C GLY A 185 -4.65 -3.92 -10.87
N LEU A 186 -4.57 -5.05 -11.57
CA LEU A 186 -5.73 -5.66 -12.22
C LEU A 186 -6.82 -6.04 -11.22
N VAL A 187 -6.45 -6.69 -10.11
CA VAL A 187 -7.40 -7.07 -9.05
C VAL A 187 -8.07 -5.82 -8.47
N MET A 188 -7.32 -4.76 -8.21
CA MET A 188 -7.84 -3.49 -7.71
C MET A 188 -8.82 -2.84 -8.71
N ILE A 189 -8.44 -2.77 -9.99
CA ILE A 189 -9.29 -2.20 -11.05
C ILE A 189 -10.61 -2.95 -11.16
N VAL A 190 -10.56 -4.29 -11.20
CA VAL A 190 -11.77 -5.13 -11.30
C VAL A 190 -12.62 -4.99 -10.04
N ALA A 191 -12.03 -5.10 -8.85
CA ALA A 191 -12.76 -5.02 -7.59
C ALA A 191 -13.46 -3.66 -7.43
N TYR A 192 -12.72 -2.55 -7.62
CA TYR A 192 -13.31 -1.21 -7.52
C TYR A 192 -14.31 -0.92 -8.64
N GLY A 193 -14.07 -1.41 -9.87
CA GLY A 193 -15.04 -1.27 -10.96
C GLY A 193 -16.39 -1.95 -10.64
N LEU A 194 -16.35 -3.15 -10.05
CA LEU A 194 -17.57 -3.85 -9.60
C LEU A 194 -18.25 -3.14 -8.43
N ILE A 195 -17.47 -2.67 -7.45
CA ILE A 195 -17.98 -1.87 -6.32
C ILE A 195 -18.71 -0.62 -6.84
N SER A 196 -18.08 0.15 -7.73
CA SER A 196 -18.66 1.36 -8.30
C SER A 196 -19.95 1.08 -9.06
N ARG A 197 -20.00 -0.02 -9.84
CA ARG A 197 -21.22 -0.43 -10.55
C ARG A 197 -22.35 -0.77 -9.58
N GLU A 198 -22.07 -1.53 -8.53
CA GLU A 198 -23.10 -1.95 -7.56
C GLU A 198 -23.62 -0.75 -6.75
N LEU A 199 -22.73 0.12 -6.30
CA LEU A 199 -23.10 1.37 -5.63
C LEU A 199 -23.96 2.26 -6.53
N TYR A 200 -23.59 2.42 -7.80
CA TYR A 200 -24.38 3.21 -8.75
C TYR A 200 -25.79 2.64 -8.95
N ARG A 201 -25.91 1.31 -9.08
CA ARG A 201 -27.22 0.65 -9.19
C ARG A 201 -28.07 0.86 -7.93
N GLY A 202 -27.47 0.75 -6.74
CA GLY A 202 -28.16 1.01 -5.47
C GLY A 202 -28.71 2.43 -5.40
N ILE A 203 -27.89 3.43 -5.71
CA ILE A 203 -28.31 4.85 -5.70
C ILE A 203 -29.42 5.10 -6.74
N HIS A 204 -29.30 4.52 -7.94
CA HIS A 204 -30.34 4.66 -8.98
C HIS A 204 -31.68 4.03 -8.54
N PHE A 205 -31.63 2.86 -7.92
CA PHE A 205 -32.83 2.21 -7.38
C PHE A 205 -33.50 3.04 -6.28
N GLU A 206 -32.73 3.58 -5.34
CA GLU A 206 -33.25 4.48 -4.28
C GLU A 206 -33.89 5.76 -4.86
N MET A 207 -33.27 6.34 -5.90
CA MET A 207 -33.84 7.50 -6.59
C MET A 207 -35.15 7.18 -7.31
N SER A 208 -35.27 6.00 -7.93
CA SER A 208 -36.52 5.55 -8.54
C SER A 208 -37.63 5.41 -7.49
N HIS A 209 -37.34 4.75 -6.38
CA HIS A 209 -38.32 4.53 -5.31
C HIS A 209 -38.76 5.84 -4.63
N ARG A 210 -37.84 6.82 -4.49
CA ARG A 210 -38.20 8.17 -4.03
C ARG A 210 -39.13 8.90 -5.01
N LYS A 211 -38.92 8.75 -6.32
CA LYS A 211 -39.83 9.35 -7.33
C LYS A 211 -41.21 8.74 -7.23
N ASP A 212 -41.31 7.41 -7.15
CA ASP A 212 -42.59 6.71 -7.00
C ASP A 212 -43.34 7.14 -5.74
N ALA A 213 -42.64 7.23 -4.60
CA ALA A 213 -43.22 7.71 -3.34
C ALA A 213 -43.71 9.16 -3.41
N THR A 214 -43.01 10.03 -4.15
CA THR A 214 -43.40 11.44 -4.32
C THR A 214 -44.62 11.59 -5.23
N VAL A 215 -44.70 10.80 -6.31
CA VAL A 215 -45.84 10.78 -7.23
C VAL A 215 -47.11 10.30 -6.51
N VAL A 216 -47.01 9.22 -5.72
CA VAL A 216 -48.13 8.72 -4.91
C VAL A 216 -48.61 9.78 -3.93
N LYS A 217 -47.69 10.45 -3.22
CA LYS A 217 -48.05 11.52 -2.28
C LYS A 217 -48.77 12.68 -2.97
N ASN A 218 -48.26 13.16 -4.10
CA ASN A 218 -48.89 14.24 -4.86
C ASN A 218 -50.28 13.84 -5.40
N GLY A 219 -50.48 12.57 -5.78
CA GLY A 219 -51.79 12.05 -6.19
C GLY A 219 -52.82 12.02 -5.05
N PHE A 220 -52.40 11.63 -3.84
CA PHE A 220 -53.24 11.69 -2.65
C PHE A 220 -53.59 13.13 -2.26
N ASP A 221 -52.64 14.07 -2.34
CA ASP A 221 -52.90 15.48 -2.05
C ASP A 221 -53.91 16.08 -3.05
N LEU A 222 -53.84 15.73 -4.34
CA LEU A 222 -54.86 16.14 -5.32
C LEU A 222 -56.25 15.56 -5.01
N LEU A 223 -56.33 14.29 -4.62
CA LEU A 223 -57.60 13.63 -4.25
C LEU A 223 -58.23 14.23 -2.99
N CYS A 224 -57.42 14.71 -2.04
CA CYS A 224 -57.90 15.42 -0.86
C CYS A 224 -58.42 16.84 -1.16
N ILE A 225 -57.90 17.51 -2.20
CA ILE A 225 -58.37 18.85 -2.60
C ILE A 225 -59.72 18.79 -3.33
N GLN A 226 -60.05 17.65 -3.95
CA GLN A 226 -61.30 17.45 -4.68
C GLN A 226 -62.48 16.93 -3.83
N ARG A 227 -62.32 16.87 -2.49
CA ARG A 227 -63.35 16.41 -1.55
C ARG A 227 -63.70 17.50 -0.55
#